data_AF-A0A540MS25-F1
#
_entry.id   AF-A0A540MS25-F1
#
_cell.length_a   1.000
_cell.length_b   1.000
_cell.length_c   1.000
_cell.angle_alpha   90.00
_cell.angle_beta   90.00
_cell.angle_gamma   90.00
#
_symmetry.space_group_name_H-M   'P 1'
#
loop_
_entity.id
_entity.type
_entity.pdbx_description
1 polymer ?
#
loop_
_entity_poly.entity_id
_entity_poly.type
_entity_poly.pdbx_seq_one_letter_code
_entity_poly.pdbx_strand_id
1 'polypeptide(L)'
;MEHRQLTSSNLERPDQEKATRVVLVSYPIQGHVAPFIKLSYLLASRGIKVTLVVTEFLHARLMASQPELDGEQCDQVRLVAVPDGLPEEDPRSDECKVGESIFKVMPGHLENLLNKANLEGNQVACIIADAIFGWALEFAEKREIKLAMFWPSTPGGLALALSIPKLIEAGIIDSNGTPTMKGNKIQLSPDLPPLTDGDLVWSYPGNQIAQKMIFQSLFSIQQNLEKCCWILCNWFHELNPLVGDTIPNILPLGPLLANGKPAGTFWPEDSTCLSWLDRQPPRSVVYVAFGSIAKHSQHQIDELALGLELLGRPFLWVNRSALTSGSSSKFPDGYEKRIPANQFYNRSCICDGYKVGLCLNPDEYGIVTRHEIRRKLEILIADEGIRGNSMRLKEMAEESLRKGGSSAKNLESFIEQIKQ
;
A
#
# COMPACT_ATOMS: atom_id res chain seq x y z
N MET A 1 -66.23 -28.77 -29.88
CA MET A 1 -65.86 -28.02 -28.68
C MET A 1 -64.35 -28.08 -28.56
N GLU A 2 -63.72 -26.94 -28.82
CA GLU A 2 -62.29 -26.79 -29.05
C GLU A 2 -61.46 -26.90 -27.76
N HIS A 3 -60.25 -27.45 -27.93
CA HIS A 3 -59.14 -27.37 -27.01
C HIS A 3 -58.76 -25.93 -26.66
N ARG A 4 -58.52 -25.65 -25.38
CA ARG A 4 -57.55 -24.62 -24.96
C ARG A 4 -56.69 -25.15 -23.81
N GLN A 5 -55.45 -25.48 -24.15
CA GLN A 5 -54.33 -25.55 -23.22
C GLN A 5 -54.13 -24.17 -22.61
N LEU A 6 -54.10 -24.11 -21.27
CA LEU A 6 -53.61 -22.95 -20.53
C LEU A 6 -52.08 -22.97 -20.60
N THR A 7 -51.52 -22.11 -21.44
CA THR A 7 -50.09 -21.78 -21.40
C THR A 7 -49.82 -20.95 -20.15
N SER A 8 -48.91 -21.43 -19.31
CA SER A 8 -48.33 -20.67 -18.22
C SER A 8 -47.56 -19.49 -18.80
N SER A 9 -48.09 -18.29 -18.65
CA SER A 9 -47.39 -17.05 -18.96
C SER A 9 -46.15 -16.93 -18.07
N ASN A 10 -44.98 -16.86 -18.70
CA ASN A 10 -43.74 -16.40 -18.09
C ASN A 10 -43.99 -15.02 -17.48
N LEU A 11 -44.13 -14.95 -16.16
CA LEU A 11 -43.89 -13.73 -15.42
C LEU A 11 -42.38 -13.53 -15.44
N GLU A 12 -41.91 -12.77 -16.42
CA GLU A 12 -40.58 -12.18 -16.43
C GLU A 12 -40.40 -11.46 -15.09
N ARG A 13 -39.47 -11.97 -14.27
CA ARG A 13 -38.96 -11.23 -13.13
C ARG A 13 -38.38 -9.93 -13.69
N PRO A 14 -38.66 -8.77 -13.10
CA PRO A 14 -38.09 -7.51 -13.57
C PRO A 14 -36.57 -7.67 -13.63
N ASP A 15 -35.97 -7.25 -14.76
CA ASP A 15 -34.52 -7.26 -15.00
C ASP A 15 -33.80 -6.73 -13.76
N GLN A 16 -33.28 -7.64 -12.93
CA GLN A 16 -32.30 -7.27 -11.93
C GLN A 16 -31.05 -6.86 -12.70
N GLU A 17 -30.82 -5.56 -12.78
CA GLU A 17 -29.61 -4.98 -13.35
C GLU A 17 -28.40 -5.79 -12.87
N LYS A 18 -27.68 -6.42 -13.82
CA LYS A 18 -26.63 -7.39 -13.50
C LYS A 18 -25.51 -6.66 -12.75
N ALA A 19 -25.43 -6.86 -11.44
CA ALA A 19 -24.49 -6.14 -10.59
C ALA A 19 -23.03 -6.30 -11.08
N THR A 20 -22.34 -5.18 -11.30
CA THR A 20 -20.92 -5.16 -11.68
C THR A 20 -20.08 -5.72 -10.56
N ARG A 21 -19.27 -6.75 -10.87
CA ARG A 21 -18.41 -7.45 -9.91
C ARG A 21 -16.94 -7.22 -10.24
N VAL A 22 -16.15 -6.95 -9.21
CA VAL A 22 -14.70 -6.76 -9.32
C VAL A 22 -14.00 -7.68 -8.33
N VAL A 23 -12.89 -8.28 -8.75
CA VAL A 23 -12.03 -9.08 -7.88
C VAL A 23 -10.75 -8.32 -7.60
N LEU A 24 -10.46 -8.10 -6.31
CA LEU A 24 -9.24 -7.45 -5.84
C LEU A 24 -8.27 -8.52 -5.35
N VAL A 25 -6.98 -8.39 -5.65
CA VAL A 25 -5.94 -9.34 -5.19
C VAL A 25 -4.79 -8.55 -4.55
N SER A 26 -4.66 -8.63 -3.23
CA SER A 26 -3.67 -7.84 -2.47
C SER A 26 -2.44 -8.63 -2.09
N TYR A 27 -1.25 -8.01 -2.10
CA TYR A 27 -0.07 -8.60 -1.49
C TYR A 27 -0.19 -8.64 0.04
N PRO A 28 0.21 -9.73 0.75
CA PRO A 28 -0.18 -9.97 2.13
C PRO A 28 0.67 -9.22 3.17
N ILE A 29 0.89 -7.91 2.98
CA ILE A 29 1.55 -7.04 3.95
C ILE A 29 0.69 -5.82 4.27
N GLN A 30 0.84 -5.29 5.49
CA GLN A 30 -0.04 -4.24 6.05
C GLN A 30 -0.15 -3.01 5.14
N GLY A 31 0.96 -2.56 4.55
CA GLY A 31 1.01 -1.39 3.67
C GLY A 31 0.25 -1.56 2.36
N HIS A 32 -0.02 -2.81 1.95
CA HIS A 32 -0.76 -3.13 0.73
C HIS A 32 -2.23 -3.44 1.07
N VAL A 33 -2.47 -4.31 2.05
CA VAL A 33 -3.82 -4.76 2.42
C VAL A 33 -4.72 -3.62 2.90
N ALA A 34 -4.21 -2.70 3.72
CA ALA A 34 -5.03 -1.59 4.23
C ALA A 34 -5.58 -0.70 3.09
N PRO A 35 -4.77 -0.22 2.12
CA PRO A 35 -5.28 0.44 0.93
C PRO A 35 -6.26 -0.40 0.11
N PHE A 36 -6.04 -1.70 -0.05
CA PHE A 36 -6.97 -2.60 -0.76
C PHE A 36 -8.34 -2.69 -0.09
N ILE A 37 -8.39 -2.79 1.24
CA ILE A 37 -9.65 -2.79 2.01
C ILE A 37 -10.37 -1.45 1.85
N LYS A 38 -9.66 -0.32 1.95
CA LYS A 38 -10.25 1.01 1.74
C LYS A 38 -10.77 1.19 0.32
N LEU A 39 -10.03 0.74 -0.70
CA LEU A 39 -10.48 0.73 -2.09
C LEU A 39 -11.72 -0.13 -2.27
N SER A 40 -11.78 -1.30 -1.61
CA SER A 40 -12.94 -2.19 -1.65
C SER A 40 -14.20 -1.48 -1.18
N TYR A 41 -14.15 -0.80 -0.04
CA TYR A 41 -15.29 -0.03 0.47
C TYR A 41 -15.60 1.21 -0.36
N LEU A 42 -14.59 1.86 -0.95
CA LEU A 42 -14.79 2.98 -1.86
C LEU A 42 -15.59 2.55 -3.10
N LEU A 43 -15.21 1.43 -3.72
CA LEU A 43 -15.92 0.87 -4.88
C LEU A 43 -17.33 0.39 -4.49
N ALA A 44 -17.46 -0.29 -3.34
CA ALA A 44 -18.75 -0.73 -2.82
C ALA A 44 -19.72 0.43 -2.61
N SER A 45 -19.25 1.56 -2.06
CA SER A 45 -20.08 2.76 -1.88
C SER A 45 -20.73 3.28 -3.18
N ARG A 46 -20.27 2.80 -4.34
CA ARG A 46 -20.74 3.16 -5.69
C ARG A 46 -21.47 2.02 -6.41
N GLY A 47 -21.90 1.01 -5.64
CA GLY A 47 -22.70 -0.11 -6.13
C GLY A 47 -21.90 -1.25 -6.76
N ILE A 48 -20.57 -1.24 -6.66
CA ILE A 48 -19.73 -2.33 -7.18
C ILE A 48 -19.67 -3.46 -6.15
N LYS A 49 -19.93 -4.69 -6.57
CA LYS A 49 -19.70 -5.88 -5.74
C LYS A 49 -18.21 -6.25 -5.80
N VAL A 50 -17.55 -6.30 -4.66
CA VAL A 50 -16.12 -6.52 -4.51
C VAL A 50 -15.87 -7.87 -3.85
N THR A 51 -15.01 -8.66 -4.47
CA THR A 51 -14.38 -9.83 -3.83
C THR A 51 -12.91 -9.53 -3.61
N LEU A 52 -12.49 -9.36 -2.35
CA LEU A 52 -11.08 -9.18 -2.00
C LEU A 52 -10.45 -10.53 -1.66
N VAL A 53 -9.51 -10.98 -2.49
CA VAL A 53 -8.73 -12.20 -2.31
C VAL A 53 -7.52 -11.91 -1.43
N VAL A 54 -7.43 -12.62 -0.32
CA VAL A 54 -6.35 -12.57 0.68
C VAL A 54 -5.89 -13.98 1.01
N THR A 55 -4.71 -14.11 1.61
CA THR A 55 -4.26 -15.43 2.10
C THR A 55 -5.05 -15.87 3.34
N GLU A 56 -5.16 -17.17 3.60
CA GLU A 56 -5.80 -17.73 4.79
C GLU A 56 -5.20 -17.19 6.09
N PHE A 57 -3.87 -17.12 6.18
CA PHE A 57 -3.17 -16.54 7.33
C PHE A 57 -3.55 -15.07 7.55
N LEU A 58 -3.60 -14.28 6.46
CA LEU A 58 -3.99 -12.89 6.52
C LEU A 58 -5.46 -12.73 6.90
N HIS A 59 -6.34 -13.56 6.35
CA HIS A 59 -7.75 -13.57 6.67
C HIS A 59 -7.98 -13.80 8.17
N ALA A 60 -7.40 -14.87 8.74
CA ALA A 60 -7.51 -15.16 10.16
C ALA A 60 -7.03 -13.98 11.03
N ARG A 61 -5.94 -13.34 10.62
CA ARG A 61 -5.40 -12.17 11.31
C ARG A 61 -6.31 -10.94 11.23
N LEU A 62 -6.93 -10.68 10.09
CA LEU A 62 -7.91 -9.62 9.91
C LEU A 62 -9.19 -9.88 10.72
N MET A 63 -9.69 -11.11 10.76
CA MET A 63 -10.86 -11.45 11.58
C MET A 63 -10.60 -11.25 13.07
N ALA A 64 -9.38 -11.55 13.53
CA ALA A 64 -8.99 -11.34 14.92
C ALA A 64 -8.84 -9.87 15.30
N SER A 65 -8.40 -9.00 14.37
CA SER A 65 -8.20 -7.57 14.64
C SER A 65 -9.42 -6.71 14.34
N GLN A 66 -10.22 -7.08 13.34
CA GLN A 66 -11.35 -6.34 12.83
C GLN A 66 -12.49 -7.29 12.47
N PRO A 67 -13.20 -7.83 13.48
CA PRO A 67 -14.31 -8.74 13.27
C PRO A 67 -15.43 -8.15 12.39
N GLU A 68 -15.51 -6.82 12.24
CA GLU A 68 -16.50 -6.18 11.36
C GLU A 68 -16.25 -6.46 9.86
N LEU A 69 -15.09 -7.02 9.51
CA LEU A 69 -14.82 -7.57 8.18
C LEU A 69 -15.51 -8.92 7.95
N ASP A 70 -15.91 -9.62 9.01
CA ASP A 70 -16.63 -10.89 8.95
C ASP A 70 -18.15 -10.64 8.81
N GLY A 71 -18.68 -10.82 7.60
CA GLY A 71 -20.11 -11.03 7.39
C GLY A 71 -21.06 -9.82 7.46
N GLU A 72 -21.94 -9.75 6.45
CA GLU A 72 -23.26 -9.07 6.40
C GLU A 72 -23.37 -7.55 6.58
N GLN A 73 -22.38 -6.82 7.13
CA GLN A 73 -22.51 -5.35 7.25
C GLN A 73 -22.38 -4.60 5.91
N CYS A 74 -21.94 -5.29 4.85
CA CYS A 74 -21.91 -4.75 3.51
C CYS A 74 -22.05 -5.89 2.49
N ASP A 75 -23.27 -6.13 1.98
CA ASP A 75 -23.58 -7.11 0.91
C ASP A 75 -22.70 -6.98 -0.36
N GLN A 76 -21.87 -5.94 -0.42
CA GLN A 76 -21.04 -5.56 -1.54
C GLN A 76 -19.55 -5.82 -1.34
N VAL A 77 -19.02 -6.10 -0.13
CA VAL A 77 -17.60 -6.44 0.06
C VAL A 77 -17.48 -7.82 0.69
N ARG A 78 -16.84 -8.75 -0.02
CA ARG A 78 -16.59 -10.12 0.44
C ARG A 78 -15.10 -10.40 0.45
N LEU A 79 -14.60 -10.88 1.59
CA LEU A 79 -13.24 -11.42 1.66
C LEU A 79 -13.26 -12.90 1.27
N VAL A 80 -12.26 -13.33 0.51
CA VAL A 80 -12.05 -14.74 0.20
C VAL A 80 -10.61 -15.11 0.55
N ALA A 81 -10.49 -16.07 1.46
CA ALA A 81 -9.23 -16.66 1.84
C ALA A 81 -8.78 -17.71 0.81
N VAL A 82 -7.51 -17.67 0.43
CA VAL A 82 -6.84 -18.70 -0.37
C VAL A 82 -5.56 -19.17 0.32
N PRO A 83 -5.12 -20.42 0.13
CA PRO A 83 -3.85 -20.89 0.66
C PRO A 83 -2.67 -20.02 0.21
N ASP A 84 -1.73 -19.73 1.11
CA ASP A 84 -0.46 -19.08 0.78
C ASP A 84 0.61 -20.06 0.28
N GLY A 85 0.33 -21.37 0.36
CA GLY A 85 1.22 -22.44 -0.10
C GLY A 85 2.25 -22.91 0.92
N LEU A 86 2.25 -22.35 2.15
CA LEU A 86 3.17 -22.74 3.21
C LEU A 86 2.47 -23.68 4.23
N PRO A 87 3.18 -24.68 4.80
CA PRO A 87 2.67 -25.47 5.94
C PRO A 87 2.29 -24.59 7.13
N GLU A 88 1.29 -24.95 7.94
CA GLU A 88 0.81 -24.13 9.07
C GLU A 88 1.92 -23.72 10.06
N GLU A 89 2.87 -24.62 10.30
CA GLU A 89 4.00 -24.43 11.22
C GLU A 89 5.04 -23.39 10.74
N ASP A 90 5.06 -23.08 9.44
CA ASP A 90 6.05 -22.15 8.88
C ASP A 90 5.75 -20.70 9.29
N PRO A 91 6.73 -19.94 9.80
CA PRO A 91 6.50 -18.57 10.20
C PRO A 91 6.27 -17.67 8.98
N ARG A 92 5.13 -16.97 8.95
CA ARG A 92 4.80 -15.96 7.92
C ARG A 92 5.56 -14.65 8.08
N SER A 93 6.50 -14.57 9.02
CA SER A 93 7.39 -13.42 9.18
C SER A 93 8.54 -13.39 8.17
N ASP A 94 8.80 -14.49 7.46
CA ASP A 94 9.76 -14.52 6.35
C ASP A 94 9.06 -14.06 5.06
N GLU A 95 9.16 -12.75 4.78
CA GLU A 95 8.50 -12.11 3.65
C GLU A 95 8.97 -12.67 2.29
N CYS A 96 10.23 -13.10 2.17
CA CYS A 96 10.76 -13.69 0.95
C CYS A 96 10.13 -15.05 0.69
N LYS A 97 10.09 -15.92 1.72
CA LYS A 97 9.49 -17.26 1.61
C LYS A 97 7.99 -17.18 1.30
N VAL A 98 7.28 -16.27 1.99
CA VAL A 98 5.85 -16.00 1.72
C VAL A 98 5.69 -15.51 0.28
N GLY A 99 6.48 -14.53 -0.15
CA GLY A 99 6.47 -14.00 -1.51
C GLY A 99 6.65 -15.08 -2.56
N GLU A 100 7.71 -15.89 -2.49
CA GLU A 100 7.92 -16.99 -3.45
C GLU A 100 6.77 -17.99 -3.51
N SER A 101 6.18 -18.32 -2.37
CA SER A 101 5.10 -19.30 -2.28
C SER A 101 3.80 -18.78 -2.89
N ILE A 102 3.39 -17.56 -2.55
CA ILE A 102 2.13 -16.99 -3.05
C ILE A 102 2.16 -16.76 -4.56
N PHE A 103 3.31 -16.40 -5.14
CA PHE A 103 3.47 -16.25 -6.60
C PHE A 103 3.26 -17.58 -7.35
N LYS A 104 3.52 -18.72 -6.70
CA LYS A 104 3.30 -20.06 -7.28
C LYS A 104 1.87 -20.55 -7.08
N VAL A 105 1.27 -20.25 -5.93
CA VAL A 105 0.03 -20.91 -5.48
C VAL A 105 -1.23 -20.07 -5.75
N MET A 106 -1.21 -18.77 -5.50
CA MET A 106 -2.39 -17.90 -5.67
C MET A 106 -2.99 -17.89 -7.09
N PRO A 107 -2.20 -17.96 -8.20
CA PRO A 107 -2.77 -17.95 -9.55
C PRO A 107 -3.82 -19.05 -9.78
N GLY A 108 -3.53 -20.29 -9.34
CA GLY A 108 -4.46 -21.42 -9.49
C GLY A 108 -5.72 -21.27 -8.64
N HIS A 109 -5.61 -20.66 -7.45
CA HIS A 109 -6.80 -20.39 -6.62
C HIS A 109 -7.66 -19.26 -7.17
N LEU A 110 -7.06 -18.21 -7.71
CA LEU A 110 -7.80 -17.14 -8.40
C LEU A 110 -8.54 -17.71 -9.62
N GLU A 111 -7.90 -18.60 -10.37
CA GLU A 111 -8.52 -19.27 -11.51
C GLU A 111 -9.78 -20.04 -11.12
N ASN A 112 -9.68 -20.86 -10.07
CA ASN A 112 -10.81 -21.63 -9.55
C ASN A 112 -11.95 -20.73 -9.04
N LEU A 113 -11.61 -19.62 -8.37
CA LEU A 113 -12.59 -18.64 -7.92
C LEU A 113 -13.40 -18.05 -9.08
N LEU A 114 -12.71 -17.64 -10.15
CA LEU A 114 -13.33 -17.02 -11.31
C LEU A 114 -14.17 -18.01 -12.13
N ASN A 115 -13.69 -19.25 -12.27
CA ASN A 115 -14.46 -20.33 -12.89
C ASN A 115 -15.76 -20.59 -12.11
N LYS A 116 -15.68 -20.68 -10.78
CA LYS A 116 -16.87 -20.85 -9.92
C LYS A 116 -17.85 -19.67 -10.07
N ALA A 117 -17.35 -18.44 -10.04
CA ALA A 117 -18.17 -17.26 -10.23
C ALA A 117 -18.88 -17.26 -11.60
N ASN A 118 -18.20 -17.67 -12.66
CA ASN A 118 -18.80 -17.80 -13.99
C ASN A 118 -19.93 -18.85 -14.05
N LEU A 119 -19.71 -20.03 -13.43
CA LEU A 119 -20.73 -21.09 -13.35
C LEU A 119 -21.98 -20.66 -12.57
N GLU A 120 -21.82 -19.78 -11.58
CA GLU A 120 -22.92 -19.21 -10.79
C GLU A 120 -23.60 -18.00 -11.47
N GLY A 121 -23.22 -17.65 -12.71
CA GLY A 121 -23.74 -16.47 -13.41
C GLY A 121 -23.21 -15.13 -12.89
N ASN A 122 -22.21 -15.16 -12.01
CA ASN A 122 -21.59 -14.02 -11.34
C ASN A 122 -20.36 -13.50 -12.11
N GLN A 123 -20.53 -13.17 -13.39
CA GLN A 123 -19.41 -12.72 -14.26
C GLN A 123 -18.67 -11.51 -13.66
N VAL A 124 -17.35 -11.58 -13.68
CA VAL A 124 -16.44 -10.54 -13.18
C VAL A 124 -16.12 -9.57 -14.31
N ALA A 125 -16.35 -8.28 -14.06
CA ALA A 125 -16.12 -7.21 -15.03
C ALA A 125 -14.65 -6.76 -15.06
N CYS A 126 -13.99 -6.76 -13.89
CA CYS A 126 -12.61 -6.32 -13.77
C CYS A 126 -11.86 -7.06 -12.65
N ILE A 127 -10.57 -7.31 -12.87
CA ILE A 127 -9.63 -7.69 -11.82
C ILE A 127 -8.83 -6.43 -11.45
N ILE A 128 -8.62 -6.19 -10.16
CA ILE A 128 -7.70 -5.16 -9.65
C ILE A 128 -6.63 -5.86 -8.84
N ALA A 129 -5.45 -6.02 -9.42
CA ALA A 129 -4.35 -6.75 -8.79
C ALA A 129 -3.31 -5.79 -8.24
N ASP A 130 -2.62 -6.19 -7.17
CA ASP A 130 -1.42 -5.50 -6.72
C ASP A 130 -0.42 -5.41 -7.88
N ALA A 131 0.19 -4.25 -8.11
CA ALA A 131 1.06 -4.06 -9.26
C ALA A 131 2.25 -5.03 -9.30
N ILE A 132 2.64 -5.60 -8.15
CA ILE A 132 3.70 -6.62 -8.10
C ILE A 132 3.24 -8.01 -8.54
N PHE A 133 1.93 -8.26 -8.62
CA PHE A 133 1.36 -9.51 -9.13
C PHE A 133 1.24 -9.50 -10.66
N GLY A 134 2.38 -9.42 -11.35
CA GLY A 134 2.44 -9.43 -12.82
C GLY A 134 1.71 -10.63 -13.45
N TRP A 135 1.65 -11.77 -12.76
CA TRP A 135 0.93 -12.97 -13.20
C TRP A 135 -0.59 -12.74 -13.39
N ALA A 136 -1.19 -11.75 -12.72
CA ALA A 136 -2.61 -11.43 -12.87
C ALA A 136 -2.94 -10.91 -14.28
N LEU A 137 -1.96 -10.32 -14.98
CA LEU A 137 -2.12 -9.78 -16.33
C LEU A 137 -2.21 -10.86 -17.40
N GLU A 138 -1.28 -11.81 -17.38
CA GLU A 138 -1.34 -12.97 -18.26
C GLU A 138 -2.65 -13.75 -18.05
N PHE A 139 -3.16 -13.74 -16.83
CA PHE A 139 -4.40 -14.39 -16.48
C PHE A 139 -5.64 -13.67 -17.03
N ALA A 140 -5.72 -12.35 -16.88
CA ALA A 140 -6.84 -11.54 -17.34
C ALA A 140 -6.94 -11.51 -18.87
N GLU A 141 -5.81 -11.40 -19.56
CA GLU A 141 -5.70 -11.42 -21.03
C GLU A 141 -6.32 -12.70 -21.62
N LYS A 142 -5.99 -13.87 -21.05
CA LYS A 142 -6.51 -15.18 -21.51
C LYS A 142 -8.04 -15.32 -21.37
N ARG A 143 -8.68 -14.47 -20.56
CA ARG A 143 -10.10 -14.57 -20.22
C ARG A 143 -10.92 -13.36 -20.68
N GLU A 144 -10.30 -12.45 -21.41
CA GLU A 144 -10.93 -11.21 -21.88
C GLU A 144 -11.56 -10.39 -20.74
N ILE A 145 -10.96 -10.45 -19.53
CA ILE A 145 -11.39 -9.67 -18.37
C ILE A 145 -10.56 -8.40 -18.31
N LYS A 146 -11.20 -7.24 -18.11
CA LYS A 146 -10.50 -5.97 -17.90
C LYS A 146 -9.61 -6.05 -16.66
N LEU A 147 -8.44 -5.41 -16.72
CA LEU A 147 -7.50 -5.44 -15.61
C LEU A 147 -6.98 -4.05 -15.28
N ALA A 148 -7.00 -3.76 -13.98
CA ALA A 148 -6.29 -2.64 -13.39
C ALA A 148 -5.16 -3.14 -12.48
N MET A 149 -4.02 -2.47 -12.53
CA MET A 149 -3.02 -2.59 -11.48
C MET A 149 -3.33 -1.58 -10.38
N PHE A 150 -3.09 -1.94 -9.13
CA PHE A 150 -3.16 -1.02 -8.00
C PHE A 150 -1.79 -0.86 -7.36
N TRP A 151 -1.34 0.40 -7.29
CA TRP A 151 -0.09 0.81 -6.66
C TRP A 151 -0.41 1.52 -5.33
N PRO A 152 -0.17 0.89 -4.16
CA PRO A 152 -0.53 1.46 -2.87
C PRO A 152 0.49 2.49 -2.32
N SER A 153 1.47 2.89 -3.14
CA SER A 153 2.61 3.74 -2.74
C SER A 153 2.65 5.04 -3.56
N THR A 154 3.69 5.85 -3.37
CA THR A 154 3.88 7.14 -4.05
C THR A 154 4.09 6.96 -5.56
N PRO A 155 3.63 7.89 -6.41
CA PRO A 155 3.84 7.81 -7.87
C PRO A 155 5.33 7.85 -8.23
N GLY A 156 6.18 8.50 -7.44
CA GLY A 156 7.62 8.52 -7.68
C GLY A 156 8.28 7.15 -7.58
N GLY A 157 7.85 6.31 -6.65
CA GLY A 157 8.32 4.92 -6.59
C GLY A 157 7.92 4.11 -7.83
N LEU A 158 6.73 4.36 -8.37
CA LEU A 158 6.28 3.74 -9.62
C LEU A 158 7.06 4.28 -10.82
N ALA A 159 7.23 5.60 -10.94
CA ALA A 159 8.03 6.22 -12.00
C ALA A 159 9.47 5.70 -12.03
N LEU A 160 10.07 5.49 -10.85
CA LEU A 160 11.39 4.86 -10.74
C LEU A 160 11.38 3.41 -11.23
N ALA A 161 10.39 2.60 -10.82
CA ALA A 161 10.23 1.23 -11.29
C ALA A 161 10.09 1.17 -12.82
N LEU A 162 9.31 2.07 -13.42
CA LEU A 162 9.13 2.16 -14.87
C LEU A 162 10.38 2.66 -15.61
N SER A 163 11.29 3.33 -14.89
CA SER A 163 12.56 3.81 -15.45
C SER A 163 13.66 2.74 -15.45
N ILE A 164 13.49 1.60 -14.76
CA ILE A 164 14.51 0.55 -14.64
C ILE A 164 15.20 0.19 -15.98
N PRO A 165 14.48 -0.06 -17.10
CA PRO A 165 15.14 -0.41 -18.36
C PRO A 165 16.10 0.67 -18.86
N LYS A 166 15.68 1.94 -18.77
CA LYS A 166 16.51 3.09 -19.16
C LYS A 166 17.71 3.23 -18.23
N LEU A 167 17.55 2.94 -16.94
CA LEU A 167 18.65 2.96 -15.98
C LEU A 167 19.68 1.85 -16.26
N ILE A 168 19.24 0.67 -16.71
CA ILE A 168 20.12 -0.41 -17.17
C ILE A 168 20.84 -0.01 -18.45
N GLU A 169 20.11 0.51 -19.45
CA GLU A 169 20.68 0.96 -20.73
C GLU A 169 21.72 2.07 -20.54
N ALA A 170 21.44 3.02 -19.65
CA ALA A 170 22.37 4.09 -19.29
C ALA A 170 23.56 3.62 -18.44
N GLY A 171 23.59 2.33 -18.05
CA GLY A 171 24.62 1.75 -17.21
C GLY A 171 24.66 2.32 -15.80
N ILE A 172 23.55 2.89 -15.30
CA ILE A 172 23.43 3.41 -13.92
C ILE A 172 23.25 2.26 -12.93
N ILE A 173 22.52 1.22 -13.34
CA ILE A 173 22.35 -0.03 -12.59
C ILE A 173 22.66 -1.24 -13.50
N ASP A 174 23.02 -2.36 -12.88
CA ASP A 174 23.14 -3.64 -13.58
C ASP A 174 21.80 -4.37 -13.74
N SER A 175 21.82 -5.54 -14.37
CA SER A 175 20.64 -6.39 -14.58
C SER A 175 20.05 -7.01 -13.31
N ASN A 176 20.68 -6.82 -12.15
CA ASN A 176 20.16 -7.20 -10.84
C ASN A 176 19.69 -5.98 -10.02
N GLY A 177 19.68 -4.79 -10.62
CA GLY A 177 19.30 -3.55 -9.95
C GLY A 177 20.37 -2.98 -9.02
N THR A 178 21.62 -3.42 -9.15
CA THR A 178 22.74 -2.92 -8.34
C THR A 178 23.33 -1.67 -9.00
N PRO A 179 23.50 -0.55 -8.28
CA PRO A 179 24.22 0.62 -8.79
C PRO A 179 25.63 0.25 -9.29
N THR A 180 25.97 0.69 -10.50
CA THR A 180 27.29 0.42 -11.12
C THR A 180 28.36 1.38 -10.63
N MET A 181 27.98 2.59 -10.21
CA MET A 181 28.84 3.61 -9.65
C MET A 181 28.19 4.22 -8.42
N LYS A 182 29.00 4.49 -7.40
CA LYS A 182 28.53 5.12 -6.16
C LYS A 182 28.23 6.59 -6.36
N GLY A 183 27.12 7.05 -5.79
CA GLY A 183 26.76 8.47 -5.77
C GLY A 183 26.15 8.98 -7.07
N ASN A 184 25.71 8.08 -7.95
CA ASN A 184 24.90 8.45 -9.10
C ASN A 184 23.60 9.12 -8.61
N LYS A 185 23.21 10.19 -9.31
CA LYS A 185 21.98 10.92 -9.04
C LYS A 185 20.97 10.64 -10.13
N ILE A 186 19.79 10.13 -9.74
CA ILE A 186 18.69 9.86 -10.66
C ILE A 186 17.63 10.94 -10.45
N GLN A 187 17.43 11.78 -11.47
CA GLN A 187 16.42 12.83 -11.45
C GLN A 187 15.13 12.30 -12.10
N LEU A 188 14.08 12.06 -11.31
CA LEU A 188 12.78 11.60 -11.84
C LEU A 188 11.94 12.73 -12.43
N SER A 189 11.95 13.91 -11.79
CA SER A 189 11.18 15.08 -12.21
C SER A 189 11.86 16.36 -11.70
N PRO A 190 11.80 17.51 -12.40
CA PRO A 190 12.50 18.73 -11.99
C PRO A 190 12.12 19.30 -10.61
N ASP A 191 10.92 19.00 -10.12
CA ASP A 191 10.36 19.47 -8.84
C ASP A 191 10.70 18.56 -7.64
N LEU A 192 11.37 17.43 -7.88
CA LEU A 192 11.76 16.48 -6.84
C LEU A 192 13.26 16.48 -6.55
N PRO A 193 13.67 16.11 -5.32
CA PRO A 193 15.08 15.88 -5.05
C PRO A 193 15.60 14.69 -5.89
N PRO A 194 16.84 14.77 -6.40
CA PRO A 194 17.47 13.64 -7.08
C PRO A 194 17.64 12.47 -6.11
N LEU A 195 17.40 11.27 -6.61
CA LEU A 195 17.59 10.02 -5.89
C LEU A 195 19.07 9.63 -5.90
N THR A 196 19.52 9.02 -4.82
CA THR A 196 20.82 8.38 -4.68
C THR A 196 20.67 6.86 -4.65
N ASP A 197 21.80 6.15 -4.62
CA ASP A 197 21.85 4.68 -4.51
C ASP A 197 21.01 4.14 -3.33
N GLY A 198 20.92 4.89 -2.23
CA GLY A 198 20.14 4.52 -1.05
C GLY A 198 18.63 4.72 -1.20
N ASP A 199 18.20 5.49 -2.20
CA ASP A 199 16.79 5.83 -2.43
C ASP A 199 16.11 4.89 -3.45
N LEU A 200 16.86 3.94 -4.04
CA LEU A 200 16.32 2.96 -4.97
C LEU A 200 15.30 2.06 -4.28
N VAL A 201 14.05 2.08 -4.70
CA VAL A 201 12.92 1.41 -4.01
C VAL A 201 13.08 -0.11 -3.82
N TRP A 202 13.91 -0.78 -4.62
CA TRP A 202 14.23 -2.20 -4.48
C TRP A 202 15.46 -2.50 -3.63
N SER A 203 16.21 -1.47 -3.21
CA SER A 203 17.39 -1.64 -2.36
C SER A 203 16.99 -2.24 -1.02
N TYR A 204 17.67 -3.33 -0.65
CA TYR A 204 17.46 -4.02 0.61
C TYR A 204 18.82 -4.37 1.25
N PRO A 205 19.47 -3.39 1.90
CA PRO A 205 20.80 -3.57 2.46
C PRO A 205 20.89 -4.80 3.39
N GLY A 206 21.90 -5.64 3.18
CA GLY A 206 22.10 -6.85 3.99
C GLY A 206 21.17 -8.02 3.66
N ASN A 207 20.36 -7.95 2.58
CA ASN A 207 19.61 -9.08 2.04
C ASN A 207 19.51 -9.02 0.51
N GLN A 208 20.54 -9.52 -0.18
CA GLN A 208 20.60 -9.52 -1.64
C GLN A 208 19.50 -10.36 -2.31
N ILE A 209 19.04 -11.42 -1.64
CA ILE A 209 17.95 -12.27 -2.13
C ILE A 209 16.65 -11.45 -2.18
N ALA A 210 16.30 -10.77 -1.08
CA ALA A 210 15.14 -9.88 -1.02
C ALA A 210 15.23 -8.75 -2.06
N GLN A 211 16.38 -8.08 -2.15
CA GLN A 211 16.61 -7.03 -3.14
C GLN A 211 16.34 -7.54 -4.56
N LYS A 212 16.89 -8.71 -4.93
CA LYS A 212 16.70 -9.29 -6.25
C LYS A 212 15.23 -9.62 -6.52
N MET A 213 14.51 -10.17 -5.55
CA MET A 213 13.08 -10.47 -5.67
C MET A 213 12.24 -9.20 -5.88
N ILE A 214 12.49 -8.15 -5.08
CA ILE A 214 11.78 -6.88 -5.19
C ILE A 214 12.11 -6.24 -6.55
N PHE A 215 13.38 -6.22 -6.94
CA PHE A 215 13.82 -5.70 -8.22
C PHE A 215 13.13 -6.40 -9.40
N GLN A 216 13.10 -7.74 -9.41
CA GLN A 216 12.42 -8.53 -10.45
C GLN A 216 10.93 -8.22 -10.51
N SER A 217 10.28 -8.11 -9.36
CA SER A 217 8.85 -7.78 -9.28
C SER A 217 8.58 -6.39 -9.86
N LEU A 218 9.38 -5.38 -9.51
CA LEU A 218 9.23 -4.02 -10.03
C LEU A 218 9.59 -3.90 -11.51
N PHE A 219 10.63 -4.61 -11.96
CA PHE A 219 11.01 -4.66 -13.38
C PHE A 219 9.89 -5.23 -14.25
N SER A 220 9.13 -6.19 -13.73
CA SER A 220 7.99 -6.77 -14.45
C SER A 220 6.85 -5.78 -14.69
N ILE A 221 6.69 -4.75 -13.85
CA ILE A 221 5.61 -3.75 -13.98
C ILE A 221 5.65 -3.06 -15.35
N GLN A 222 6.86 -2.79 -15.86
CA GLN A 222 7.03 -2.11 -17.15
C GLN A 222 6.58 -2.99 -18.33
N GLN A 223 6.84 -4.30 -18.29
CA GLN A 223 6.40 -5.28 -19.31
C GLN A 223 4.87 -5.42 -19.36
N ASN A 224 4.23 -4.99 -18.27
CA ASN A 224 2.83 -5.17 -17.96
C ASN A 224 1.97 -3.93 -18.27
N LEU A 225 2.61 -2.78 -18.51
CA LEU A 225 1.94 -1.50 -18.78
C LEU A 225 1.04 -1.55 -20.02
N GLU A 226 1.54 -2.10 -21.12
CA GLU A 226 0.82 -2.16 -22.40
C GLU A 226 -0.45 -3.00 -22.32
N LYS A 227 -0.53 -3.89 -21.33
CA LYS A 227 -1.62 -4.84 -21.15
C LYS A 227 -2.66 -4.40 -20.12
N CYS A 228 -2.37 -3.38 -19.31
CA CYS A 228 -3.28 -2.90 -18.29
C CYS A 228 -4.13 -1.73 -18.79
N CYS A 229 -5.42 -1.73 -18.45
CA CYS A 229 -6.30 -0.62 -18.79
C CYS A 229 -6.07 0.59 -17.87
N TRP A 230 -5.74 0.34 -16.60
CA TRP A 230 -5.57 1.38 -15.58
C TRP A 230 -4.47 1.03 -14.59
N ILE A 231 -3.80 2.06 -14.07
CA ILE A 231 -2.96 1.98 -12.89
C ILE A 231 -3.58 2.86 -11.81
N LEU A 232 -4.36 2.23 -10.94
CA LEU A 232 -4.97 2.90 -9.81
C LEU A 232 -3.89 3.19 -8.76
N CYS A 233 -3.84 4.42 -8.26
CA CYS A 233 -2.80 4.83 -7.31
C CYS A 233 -3.41 5.48 -6.06
N ASN A 234 -2.96 5.09 -4.87
CA ASN A 234 -3.38 5.69 -3.59
C ASN A 234 -2.67 7.03 -3.34
N TRP A 235 -2.94 8.00 -4.21
CA TRP A 235 -2.35 9.33 -4.26
C TRP A 235 -3.33 10.30 -4.92
N PHE A 236 -3.12 11.61 -4.75
CA PHE A 236 -3.89 12.67 -5.41
C PHE A 236 -2.99 13.53 -6.29
N HIS A 237 -3.48 13.88 -7.48
CA HIS A 237 -2.67 14.40 -8.58
C HIS A 237 -1.86 15.65 -8.21
N GLU A 238 -2.46 16.56 -7.44
CA GLU A 238 -1.94 17.88 -7.14
C GLU A 238 -0.69 17.86 -6.26
N LEU A 239 -0.36 16.74 -5.60
CA LEU A 239 0.82 16.66 -4.74
C LEU A 239 2.15 16.62 -5.53
N ASN A 240 2.14 16.00 -6.72
CA ASN A 240 3.30 15.85 -7.63
C ASN A 240 2.84 15.66 -9.09
N PRO A 241 2.23 16.69 -9.71
CA PRO A 241 1.62 16.54 -11.03
C PRO A 241 2.62 16.06 -12.09
N LEU A 242 3.83 16.65 -12.11
CA LEU A 242 4.87 16.35 -13.09
C LEU A 242 5.29 14.88 -13.10
N VAL A 243 5.37 14.24 -11.93
CA VAL A 243 5.71 12.81 -11.84
C VAL A 243 4.55 11.97 -12.32
N GLY A 244 3.32 12.30 -11.88
CA GLY A 244 2.12 11.59 -12.29
C GLY A 244 1.93 11.61 -13.81
N ASP A 245 2.16 12.76 -14.45
CA ASP A 245 1.98 12.96 -15.90
C ASP A 245 2.93 12.13 -16.76
N THR A 246 4.05 11.64 -16.19
CA THR A 246 4.97 10.74 -16.91
C THR A 246 4.51 9.28 -16.91
N ILE A 247 3.54 8.91 -16.07
CA ILE A 247 3.12 7.53 -15.88
C ILE A 247 1.89 7.26 -16.75
N PRO A 248 1.97 6.38 -17.75
CA PRO A 248 0.83 6.08 -18.62
C PRO A 248 -0.29 5.39 -17.83
N ASN A 249 -1.53 5.67 -18.19
CA ASN A 249 -2.75 5.06 -17.64
C ASN A 249 -2.93 5.21 -16.12
N ILE A 250 -2.18 6.10 -15.46
CA ILE A 250 -2.32 6.32 -14.02
C ILE A 250 -3.63 7.04 -13.69
N LEU A 251 -4.35 6.51 -12.71
CA LEU A 251 -5.55 7.11 -12.14
C LEU A 251 -5.37 7.31 -10.64
N PRO A 252 -5.07 8.55 -10.21
CA PRO A 252 -5.04 8.93 -8.80
C PRO A 252 -6.44 8.80 -8.18
N LEU A 253 -6.59 7.91 -7.20
CA LEU A 253 -7.85 7.69 -6.46
C LEU A 253 -7.73 8.07 -4.97
N GLY A 254 -6.55 8.51 -4.54
CA GLY A 254 -6.25 8.78 -3.15
C GLY A 254 -6.48 10.23 -2.72
N PRO A 255 -6.17 10.54 -1.45
CA PRO A 255 -5.80 9.56 -0.43
C PRO A 255 -7.00 8.68 -0.03
N LEU A 256 -6.78 7.37 0.03
CA LEU A 256 -7.81 6.42 0.44
C LEU A 256 -8.02 6.49 1.96
N LEU A 257 -9.24 6.79 2.35
CA LEU A 257 -9.67 6.92 3.74
C LEU A 257 -10.59 5.77 4.13
N ALA A 258 -10.58 5.40 5.41
CA ALA A 258 -11.45 4.35 5.92
C ALA A 258 -12.90 4.84 6.08
N ASN A 259 -13.13 6.13 6.35
CA ASN A 259 -14.47 6.76 6.42
C ASN A 259 -15.48 5.98 7.29
N GLY A 260 -15.06 5.55 8.48
CA GLY A 260 -15.89 4.76 9.40
C GLY A 260 -16.06 3.29 9.00
N LYS A 261 -15.34 2.81 8.00
CA LYS A 261 -15.20 1.39 7.65
C LYS A 261 -13.90 0.82 8.23
N PRO A 262 -13.72 -0.51 8.26
CA PRO A 262 -12.48 -1.12 8.70
C PRO A 262 -11.23 -0.57 7.97
N ALA A 263 -10.23 -0.14 8.74
CA ALA A 263 -8.99 0.43 8.21
C ALA A 263 -8.03 -0.60 7.57
N GLY A 264 -8.27 -1.89 7.75
CA GLY A 264 -7.39 -2.99 7.31
C GLY A 264 -6.15 -3.18 8.17
N THR A 265 -6.24 -2.93 9.48
CA THR A 265 -5.15 -3.16 10.45
C THR A 265 -5.05 -4.62 10.84
N PHE A 266 -3.83 -5.15 10.89
CA PHE A 266 -3.57 -6.53 11.32
C PHE A 266 -3.46 -6.71 12.84
N TRP A 267 -3.71 -5.65 13.60
CA TRP A 267 -3.68 -5.64 15.05
C TRP A 267 -4.92 -4.95 15.58
N PRO A 268 -5.50 -5.42 16.70
CA PRO A 268 -6.62 -4.75 17.35
C PRO A 268 -6.27 -3.30 17.70
N GLU A 269 -7.26 -2.43 17.59
CA GLU A 269 -7.10 -1.02 17.96
C GLU A 269 -7.25 -0.83 19.47
N ASP A 270 -6.36 -0.05 20.07
CA ASP A 270 -6.49 0.39 21.47
C ASP A 270 -7.23 1.72 21.52
N SER A 271 -8.54 1.68 21.80
CA SER A 271 -9.36 2.88 21.88
C SER A 271 -9.11 3.72 23.14
N THR A 272 -8.44 3.17 24.16
CA THR A 272 -8.17 3.90 25.41
C THR A 272 -7.22 5.07 25.20
N CYS A 273 -6.36 5.00 24.17
CA CYS A 273 -5.45 6.09 23.82
C CYS A 273 -6.21 7.36 23.41
N LEU A 274 -7.42 7.25 22.84
CA LEU A 274 -8.23 8.40 22.43
C LEU A 274 -8.71 9.18 23.65
N SER A 275 -9.21 8.50 24.69
CA SER A 275 -9.62 9.15 25.94
C SER A 275 -8.45 9.80 26.69
N TRP A 276 -7.23 9.30 26.49
CA TRP A 276 -6.02 9.95 27.00
C TRP A 276 -5.64 11.19 26.17
N LEU A 277 -5.76 11.12 24.83
CA LEU A 277 -5.52 12.24 23.91
C LEU A 277 -6.49 13.40 24.14
N ASP A 278 -7.77 13.13 24.40
CA ASP A 278 -8.81 14.14 24.67
C ASP A 278 -8.48 15.05 25.86
N ARG A 279 -7.61 14.59 26.76
CA ARG A 279 -7.17 15.33 27.96
C ARG A 279 -5.92 16.18 27.71
N GLN A 280 -5.30 16.05 26.55
CA GLN A 280 -4.08 16.77 26.21
C GLN A 280 -4.41 18.09 25.50
N PRO A 281 -3.62 19.17 25.69
CA PRO A 281 -3.78 20.38 24.92
C PRO A 281 -3.64 20.12 23.40
N PRO A 282 -4.36 20.85 22.53
CA PRO A 282 -4.18 20.72 21.10
C PRO A 282 -2.72 20.88 20.68
N ARG A 283 -2.24 20.03 19.77
CA ARG A 283 -0.88 20.10 19.18
C ARG A 283 0.26 19.91 20.20
N SER A 284 0.02 19.19 21.30
CA SER A 284 1.01 19.00 22.37
C SER A 284 1.66 17.61 22.42
N VAL A 285 1.02 16.60 21.82
CA VAL A 285 1.42 15.20 21.93
C VAL A 285 2.32 14.79 20.76
N VAL A 286 3.41 14.08 21.04
CA VAL A 286 4.24 13.43 20.03
C VAL A 286 3.72 12.01 19.76
N TYR A 287 3.33 11.72 18.52
CA TYR A 287 2.99 10.36 18.10
C TYR A 287 4.20 9.69 17.44
N VAL A 288 4.54 8.48 17.88
CA VAL A 288 5.71 7.73 17.39
C VAL A 288 5.29 6.36 16.87
N ALA A 289 5.58 6.09 15.60
CA ALA A 289 5.36 4.79 14.97
C ALA A 289 6.33 4.56 13.80
N PHE A 290 6.90 3.35 13.71
CA PHE A 290 7.83 2.95 12.64
C PHE A 290 7.18 2.00 11.61
N GLY A 291 5.84 1.96 11.57
CA GLY A 291 5.09 1.08 10.70
C GLY A 291 5.10 -0.39 11.16
N SER A 292 4.81 -1.30 10.24
CA SER A 292 4.54 -2.72 10.54
C SER A 292 5.68 -3.68 10.28
N ILE A 293 6.69 -3.23 9.53
CA ILE A 293 7.80 -4.06 9.04
C ILE A 293 9.13 -3.61 9.65
N ALA A 294 9.32 -2.30 9.85
CA ALA A 294 10.60 -1.77 10.32
C ALA A 294 10.96 -2.36 11.69
N LYS A 295 12.23 -2.68 11.85
CA LYS A 295 12.81 -3.19 13.09
C LYS A 295 14.01 -2.32 13.43
N HIS A 296 14.14 -1.97 14.69
CA HIS A 296 15.24 -1.17 15.20
C HIS A 296 16.02 -1.98 16.23
N SER A 297 17.32 -1.67 16.39
CA SER A 297 18.11 -2.27 17.45
C SER A 297 17.65 -1.77 18.81
N GLN A 298 17.93 -2.57 19.85
CA GLN A 298 17.62 -2.15 21.22
C GLN A 298 18.30 -0.81 21.55
N HIS A 299 19.54 -0.61 21.10
CA HIS A 299 20.25 0.65 21.29
C HIS A 299 19.50 1.84 20.67
N GLN A 300 18.98 1.69 19.45
CA GLN A 300 18.18 2.75 18.83
C GLN A 300 16.84 3.00 19.54
N ILE A 301 16.21 1.96 20.09
CA ILE A 301 14.99 2.06 20.90
C ILE A 301 15.28 2.79 22.22
N ASP A 302 16.42 2.50 22.86
CA ASP A 302 16.84 3.16 24.10
C ASP A 302 17.12 4.66 23.87
N GLU A 303 17.81 5.01 22.78
CA GLU A 303 18.02 6.42 22.40
C GLU A 303 16.71 7.15 22.12
N LEU A 304 15.72 6.48 21.50
CA LEU A 304 14.40 7.04 21.29
C LEU A 304 13.66 7.29 22.61
N ALA A 305 13.63 6.31 23.50
CA ALA A 305 12.97 6.43 24.80
C ALA A 305 13.58 7.60 25.62
N LEU A 306 14.92 7.66 25.66
CA LEU A 306 15.64 8.72 26.36
C LEU A 306 15.46 10.08 25.67
N GLY A 307 15.35 10.12 24.34
CA GLY A 307 15.06 11.34 23.58
C GLY A 307 13.67 11.89 23.88
N LEU A 308 12.65 11.02 23.98
CA LEU A 308 11.29 11.38 24.35
C LEU A 308 11.19 11.83 25.80
N GLU A 309 11.90 11.16 26.72
CA GLU A 309 12.01 11.55 28.12
C GLU A 309 12.64 12.95 28.26
N LEU A 310 13.77 13.18 27.57
CA LEU A 310 14.46 14.48 27.59
C LEU A 310 13.64 15.61 26.98
N LEU A 311 12.73 15.32 26.04
CA LEU A 311 11.81 16.30 25.47
C LEU A 311 10.79 16.79 26.50
N GLY A 312 10.46 15.98 27.52
CA GLY A 312 9.54 16.35 28.60
C GLY A 312 8.12 16.64 28.13
N ARG A 313 7.67 16.03 27.03
CA ARG A 313 6.32 16.22 26.46
C ARG A 313 5.50 14.94 26.51
N PRO A 314 4.16 15.03 26.57
CA PRO A 314 3.30 13.87 26.37
C PRO A 314 3.59 13.20 25.02
N PHE A 315 3.70 11.87 25.02
CA PHE A 315 3.88 11.11 23.79
C PHE A 315 3.01 9.85 23.79
N LEU A 316 2.62 9.44 22.59
CA LEU A 316 1.96 8.17 22.32
C LEU A 316 2.86 7.36 21.39
N TRP A 317 3.42 6.28 21.88
CA TRP A 317 4.37 5.45 21.14
C TRP A 317 3.79 4.07 20.87
N VAL A 318 3.65 3.72 19.59
CA VAL A 318 3.30 2.37 19.15
C VAL A 318 4.54 1.47 19.27
N ASN A 319 4.69 0.86 20.44
CA ASN A 319 5.71 -0.15 20.70
C ASN A 319 5.12 -1.55 20.50
N ARG A 320 5.63 -2.30 19.52
CA ARG A 320 5.20 -3.67 19.25
C ARG A 320 6.27 -4.61 19.78
N SER A 321 5.88 -5.71 20.40
CA SER A 321 6.80 -6.72 20.96
C SER A 321 7.79 -7.30 19.92
N ALA A 322 7.49 -7.21 18.62
CA ALA A 322 8.42 -7.58 17.54
C ALA A 322 9.49 -6.51 17.22
N LEU A 323 9.35 -5.28 17.73
CA LEU A 323 10.34 -4.18 17.62
C LEU A 323 11.45 -4.30 18.66
N THR A 324 11.18 -5.00 19.75
CA THR A 324 12.10 -5.27 20.85
C THR A 324 12.28 -6.77 20.91
N SER A 325 13.27 -7.31 20.19
CA SER A 325 13.60 -8.73 20.35
C SER A 325 14.09 -8.95 21.78
N GLY A 326 13.18 -9.35 22.67
CA GLY A 326 13.47 -9.82 24.01
C GLY A 326 14.18 -11.17 23.92
N SER A 327 15.48 -11.15 23.69
CA SER A 327 16.51 -12.09 24.13
C SER A 327 17.81 -11.70 23.44
N SER A 328 18.94 -12.07 24.02
CA SER A 328 20.30 -11.81 23.56
C SER A 328 20.67 -12.46 22.21
N SER A 329 19.76 -12.51 21.23
CA SER A 329 20.05 -12.91 19.86
C SER A 329 20.84 -11.80 19.18
N LYS A 330 22.16 -12.00 19.06
CA LYS A 330 23.02 -11.19 18.19
C LYS A 330 22.35 -11.12 16.81
N PHE A 331 21.90 -9.94 16.41
CA PHE A 331 21.42 -9.73 15.06
C PHE A 331 22.59 -9.91 14.07
N PRO A 332 22.36 -10.47 12.88
CA PRO A 332 23.37 -10.50 11.82
C PRO A 332 23.86 -9.09 11.48
N ASP A 333 25.13 -8.95 11.12
CA ASP A 333 25.71 -7.66 10.70
C ASP A 333 24.84 -6.97 9.64
N GLY A 334 24.56 -5.67 9.83
CA GLY A 334 23.72 -4.88 8.94
C GLY A 334 22.21 -4.99 9.17
N TYR A 335 21.74 -5.71 10.21
CA TYR A 335 20.30 -5.82 10.53
C TYR A 335 19.60 -4.49 10.75
N GLU A 336 20.29 -3.58 11.43
CA GLU A 336 19.78 -2.27 11.83
C GLU A 336 19.58 -1.32 10.64
N LYS A 337 20.15 -1.66 9.47
CA LYS A 337 20.07 -0.87 8.23
C LYS A 337 18.97 -1.36 7.27
N ARG A 338 18.19 -2.38 7.64
CA ARG A 338 17.11 -2.98 6.82
C ARG A 338 15.82 -2.15 6.83
N ILE A 339 15.91 -0.88 6.42
CA ILE A 339 14.73 -0.06 6.13
C ILE A 339 14.45 -0.19 4.63
N PRO A 340 13.22 -0.53 4.20
CA PRO A 340 12.83 -0.51 2.80
C PRO A 340 13.12 0.86 2.17
N ALA A 341 13.86 0.87 1.06
CA ALA A 341 14.44 2.10 0.52
C ALA A 341 13.44 3.10 -0.05
N ASN A 342 12.20 2.68 -0.33
CA ASN A 342 11.10 3.61 -0.66
C ASN A 342 10.84 4.63 0.46
N GLN A 343 11.18 4.31 1.71
CA GLN A 343 11.07 5.25 2.83
C GLN A 343 12.06 6.41 2.72
N PHE A 344 13.24 6.20 2.12
CA PHE A 344 14.21 7.28 1.95
C PHE A 344 13.77 8.28 0.87
N TYR A 345 13.19 7.79 -0.22
CA TYR A 345 12.53 8.66 -1.19
C TYR A 345 11.40 9.48 -0.56
N ASN A 346 10.48 8.81 0.15
CA ASN A 346 9.38 9.49 0.82
C ASN A 346 9.88 10.52 1.84
N ARG A 347 10.95 10.21 2.57
CA ARG A 347 11.63 11.14 3.48
C ARG A 347 12.12 12.38 2.75
N SER A 348 12.82 12.22 1.62
CA SER A 348 13.31 13.36 0.81
C SER A 348 12.16 14.21 0.28
N CYS A 349 11.06 13.59 -0.16
CA CYS A 349 9.83 14.34 -0.52
C CYS A 349 9.27 15.12 0.67
N ILE A 350 9.20 14.53 1.87
CA ILE A 350 8.67 15.17 3.08
C ILE A 350 9.55 16.32 3.57
N CYS A 351 10.86 16.10 3.65
CA CYS A 351 11.83 17.07 4.18
C CYS A 351 12.13 18.19 3.18
N ASP A 352 12.44 17.83 1.93
CA ASP A 352 13.03 18.77 0.96
C ASP A 352 12.01 19.28 -0.07
N GLY A 353 11.10 18.40 -0.50
CA GLY A 353 10.05 18.71 -1.47
C GLY A 353 8.92 19.52 -0.85
N TYR A 354 8.07 18.87 -0.07
CA TYR A 354 6.88 19.47 0.53
C TYR A 354 7.20 20.33 1.75
N LYS A 355 8.35 20.07 2.39
CA LYS A 355 8.79 20.76 3.61
C LYS A 355 7.74 20.68 4.71
N VAL A 356 7.20 19.48 4.92
CA VAL A 356 6.19 19.15 5.94
C VAL A 356 6.74 18.30 7.08
N GLY A 357 8.06 18.09 7.11
CA GLY A 357 8.71 17.35 8.18
C GLY A 357 10.21 17.58 8.21
N LEU A 358 10.85 16.96 9.20
CA LEU A 358 12.29 17.01 9.40
C LEU A 358 12.87 15.61 9.44
N CYS A 359 14.05 15.49 8.85
CA CYS A 359 14.82 14.27 8.83
C CYS A 359 15.62 14.14 10.14
N LEU A 360 15.54 12.97 10.78
CA LEU A 360 16.42 12.56 11.87
C LEU A 360 17.75 12.06 11.29
N ASN A 361 18.86 12.60 11.78
CA ASN A 361 20.18 12.27 11.24
C ASN A 361 20.93 11.34 12.19
N PRO A 362 21.31 10.13 11.74
CA PRO A 362 22.15 9.28 12.54
C PRO A 362 23.57 9.87 12.65
N ASP A 363 24.28 9.46 13.71
CA ASP A 363 25.71 9.69 13.86
C ASP A 363 26.54 8.77 12.93
N GLU A 364 27.87 8.80 13.09
CA GLU A 364 28.80 7.99 12.31
C GLU A 364 28.59 6.46 12.46
N TYR A 365 27.94 6.03 13.54
CA TYR A 365 27.62 4.62 13.81
C TYR A 365 26.25 4.21 13.27
N GLY A 366 25.49 5.14 12.68
CA GLY A 366 24.14 4.87 12.19
C GLY A 366 23.06 5.01 13.26
N ILE A 367 23.38 5.58 14.43
CA ILE A 367 22.44 5.74 15.55
C ILE A 367 21.90 7.16 15.58
N VAL A 368 20.57 7.30 15.61
CA VAL A 368 19.93 8.58 15.89
C VAL A 368 19.92 8.79 17.40
N THR A 369 20.78 9.69 17.87
CA THR A 369 20.94 9.96 19.30
C THR A 369 19.71 10.64 19.91
N ARG A 370 19.50 10.44 21.21
CA ARG A 370 18.48 11.10 22.03
C ARG A 370 18.51 12.62 21.92
N HIS A 371 19.68 13.21 21.78
CA HIS A 371 19.88 14.65 21.62
C HIS A 371 19.41 15.12 20.25
N GLU A 372 19.69 14.36 19.19
CA GLU A 372 19.15 14.65 17.85
C GLU A 372 17.63 14.52 17.82
N ILE A 373 17.08 13.45 18.41
CA ILE A 373 15.63 13.21 18.50
C ILE A 373 14.95 14.38 19.20
N ARG A 374 15.40 14.73 20.41
CA ARG A 374 14.88 15.85 21.17
C ARG A 374 14.93 17.15 20.35
N ARG A 375 16.12 17.50 19.85
CA ARG A 375 16.35 18.75 19.11
C ARG A 375 15.44 18.85 17.88
N LYS A 376 15.31 17.77 17.11
CA LYS A 376 14.47 17.74 15.91
C LYS A 376 12.99 17.84 16.25
N LEU A 377 12.53 17.20 17.31
CA LEU A 377 11.15 17.32 17.78
C LEU A 377 10.85 18.74 18.31
N GLU A 378 11.77 19.36 19.05
CA GLU A 378 11.64 20.76 19.50
C GLU A 378 11.47 21.72 18.31
N ILE A 379 12.32 21.58 17.27
CA ILE A 379 12.20 22.38 16.04
C ILE A 379 10.86 22.09 15.36
N LEU A 380 10.53 20.81 15.12
CA LEU A 380 9.31 20.41 14.41
C LEU A 380 8.03 20.99 15.04
N ILE A 381 7.94 20.95 16.37
CA ILE A 381 6.76 21.41 17.11
C ILE A 381 6.62 22.95 17.04
N ALA A 382 7.74 23.66 17.02
CA ALA A 382 7.79 25.13 17.01
C ALA A 382 7.70 25.75 15.60
N ASP A 383 7.93 24.96 14.54
CA ASP A 383 7.99 25.47 13.17
C ASP A 383 6.60 25.68 12.56
N GLU A 384 6.15 26.95 12.53
CA GLU A 384 4.89 27.36 11.90
C GLU A 384 4.90 27.21 10.37
N GLY A 385 6.06 27.21 9.73
CA GLY A 385 6.20 26.98 8.30
C GLY A 385 5.85 25.55 7.93
N ILE A 386 6.45 24.58 8.63
CA ILE A 386 6.12 23.15 8.48
C ILE A 386 4.64 22.91 8.75
N ARG A 387 4.09 23.55 9.79
CA ARG A 387 2.66 23.46 10.13
C ARG A 387 1.79 24.01 9.01
N GLY A 388 2.10 25.21 8.52
CA GLY A 388 1.37 25.85 7.42
C GLY A 388 1.42 25.03 6.13
N ASN A 389 2.57 24.44 5.80
CA ASN A 389 2.72 23.54 4.65
C ASN A 389 1.84 22.29 4.80
N SER A 390 1.83 21.69 5.99
CA SER A 390 1.01 20.52 6.30
C SER A 390 -0.49 20.80 6.15
N MET A 391 -0.95 21.97 6.61
CA MET A 391 -2.35 22.39 6.47
C MET A 391 -2.73 22.61 5.00
N ARG A 392 -1.86 23.24 4.21
CA ARG A 392 -2.09 23.40 2.76
C ARG A 392 -2.19 22.07 2.03
N LEU A 393 -1.32 21.11 2.35
CA LEU A 393 -1.43 19.76 1.77
C LEU A 393 -2.74 19.06 2.16
N LYS A 394 -3.17 19.22 3.42
CA LYS A 394 -4.46 18.70 3.87
C LYS A 394 -5.61 19.28 3.05
N GLU A 395 -5.68 20.60 2.90
CA GLU A 395 -6.72 21.28 2.13
C GLU A 395 -6.73 20.83 0.66
N MET A 396 -5.56 20.68 0.04
CA MET A 396 -5.42 20.14 -1.32
C MET A 396 -5.98 18.72 -1.43
N ALA A 397 -5.66 17.85 -0.46
CA ALA A 397 -6.17 16.48 -0.44
C ALA A 397 -7.68 16.41 -0.20
N GLU A 398 -8.23 17.30 0.63
CA GLU A 398 -9.68 17.39 0.84
C GLU A 398 -10.41 17.87 -0.42
N GLU A 399 -9.84 18.84 -1.14
CA GLU A 399 -10.43 19.34 -2.39
C GLU A 399 -10.38 18.31 -3.52
N SER A 400 -9.31 17.50 -3.62
CA SER A 400 -9.22 16.44 -4.65
C SER A 400 -10.28 15.34 -4.45
N LEU A 401 -10.68 15.07 -3.21
CA LEU A 401 -11.71 14.10 -2.84
C LEU A 401 -13.14 14.64 -2.92
N ARG A 402 -13.34 15.96 -2.89
CA ARG A 402 -14.67 16.59 -2.94
C ARG A 402 -15.35 16.27 -4.28
N LYS A 403 -16.68 16.35 -4.31
CA LYS A 403 -17.45 16.22 -5.57
C LYS A 403 -16.92 17.21 -6.62
N GLY A 404 -16.42 16.69 -7.74
CA GLY A 404 -15.82 17.47 -8.82
C GLY A 404 -14.30 17.69 -8.70
N GLY A 405 -13.68 17.28 -7.58
CA GLY A 405 -12.23 17.17 -7.42
C GLY A 405 -11.61 16.10 -8.32
N SER A 406 -10.29 16.14 -8.48
CA SER A 406 -9.55 15.27 -9.41
C SER A 406 -9.70 13.79 -9.08
N SER A 407 -9.40 13.37 -7.84
CA SER A 407 -9.54 11.98 -7.40
C SER A 407 -10.99 11.49 -7.48
N ALA A 408 -11.96 12.33 -7.13
CA ALA A 408 -13.38 11.99 -7.26
C ALA A 408 -13.78 11.76 -8.73
N LYS A 409 -13.36 12.63 -9.64
CA LYS A 409 -13.61 12.47 -11.09
C LYS A 409 -12.95 11.23 -11.67
N ASN A 410 -11.71 10.92 -11.25
CA ASN A 410 -11.02 9.72 -11.68
C ASN A 410 -11.75 8.45 -11.23
N LEU A 411 -12.28 8.46 -10.00
CA LEU A 411 -13.11 7.36 -9.50
C LEU A 411 -14.40 7.19 -10.32
N GLU A 412 -15.13 8.27 -10.62
CA GLU A 412 -16.34 8.17 -11.45
C GLU A 412 -16.01 7.61 -12.83
N SER A 413 -14.99 8.16 -13.48
CA SER A 413 -14.54 7.73 -14.81
C SER A 413 -14.14 6.26 -14.83
N PHE A 414 -13.40 5.80 -13.81
CA PHE A 414 -13.07 4.39 -13.65
C PHE A 414 -14.33 3.52 -13.50
N ILE A 415 -15.28 3.94 -12.66
CA ILE A 415 -16.54 3.19 -12.44
C ILE A 415 -17.39 3.10 -13.70
N GLU A 416 -17.50 4.19 -14.46
CA GLU A 416 -18.23 4.20 -15.73
C GLU A 416 -17.59 3.24 -16.74
N GLN A 417 -16.26 3.25 -16.84
CA GLN A 417 -15.53 2.40 -17.79
C GLN A 417 -15.56 0.91 -17.43
N ILE A 418 -15.62 0.54 -16.15
CA ILE A 418 -15.76 -0.89 -15.75
C ILE A 418 -17.19 -1.43 -15.90
N LYS A 419 -18.20 -0.55 -16.00
CA LYS A 419 -19.61 -0.93 -16.18
C LYS A 419 -19.97 -1.18 -17.65
N GLN A 420 -19.25 -0.56 -18.57
CA GLN A 420 -19.28 -0.87 -20.01
C GLN A 420 -18.61 -2.21 -20.28
#